data_AF-A0A959B7Y3-F1
#
_entry.id   AF-A0A959B7Y3-F1
#
_cell.length_a   1.000
_cell.length_b   1.000
_cell.length_c   1.000
_cell.angle_alpha   90.00
_cell.angle_beta   90.00
_cell.angle_gamma   90.00
#
_symmetry.space_group_name_H-M   'P 1'
#
loop_
_entity.id
_entity.type
_entity.pdbx_description
1 polymer ?
#
loop_
_entity_poly.entity_id
_entity_poly.type
_entity_poly.pdbx_seq_one_letter_code
_entity_poly.pdbx_strand_id
1 'polypeptide(L)' 'MPGTSRYVTQKNRKNTPDRLELKKFNPILKRMTVHREIK' A
#
# COMPACT_ATOMS: atom_id res chain seq x y z
N MET A 1 13.75 9.55 -8.64
CA MET A 1 12.46 10.24 -8.39
C MET A 1 12.02 9.99 -6.94
N PRO A 2 12.06 10.99 -6.05
CA PRO A 2 11.56 10.85 -4.69
C PRO A 2 10.06 11.17 -4.70
N GLY A 3 9.19 10.19 -4.96
CA GLY A 3 7.80 10.52 -5.30
C GLY A 3 6.71 9.49 -5.03
N THR A 4 7.00 8.35 -4.41
CA THR A 4 5.90 7.45 -4.01
C THR A 4 6.25 6.76 -2.71
N SER A 5 5.46 7.05 -1.67
CA SER A 5 5.50 6.30 -0.41
C SER A 5 5.10 4.86 -0.71
N ARG A 6 6.09 3.96 -0.79
CA ARG A 6 5.89 2.54 -1.01
C ARG A 6 6.17 1.83 0.31
N TYR A 7 5.13 1.24 0.89
CA TYR A 7 5.27 0.38 2.05
C TYR A 7 5.44 -1.06 1.60
N VAL A 8 6.49 -1.72 2.08
CA VAL A 8 6.69 -3.16 1.86
C VAL A 8 6.03 -3.90 3.02
N THR A 9 4.93 -4.58 2.75
CA THR A 9 4.26 -5.46 3.73
C THR A 9 4.27 -6.89 3.21
N GLN A 10 4.59 -7.85 4.08
CA GLN A 10 4.53 -9.27 3.73
C GLN A 10 3.08 -9.75 3.89
N LYS A 11 2.50 -10.33 2.83
CA LYS A 11 1.19 -10.99 2.89
C LYS A 11 1.32 -12.50 2.69
N ASN A 12 0.51 -13.26 3.41
CA ASN A 12 0.42 -14.70 3.22
C ASN A 12 -0.51 -14.99 2.03
N ARG A 13 0.09 -15.20 0.86
CA ARG A 13 -0.60 -15.47 -0.41
C ARG A 13 -1.46 -16.75 -0.38
N LYS A 14 -1.23 -17.67 0.56
CA LYS A 14 -1.98 -18.92 0.70
C LYS A 14 -3.39 -18.72 1.28
N ASN A 15 -3.53 -17.77 2.22
CA ASN A 15 -4.79 -17.55 2.94
C ASN A 15 -5.59 -16.34 2.41
N THR A 16 -4.94 -15.42 1.68
CA THR A 16 -5.59 -14.22 1.10
C THR A 16 -5.09 -14.01 -0.33
N PRO A 17 -5.79 -14.59 -1.34
CA PRO A 17 -5.41 -14.44 -2.74
C PRO A 17 -5.71 -13.04 -3.31
N ASP A 18 -6.63 -12.31 -2.67
CA ASP A 18 -7.08 -11.00 -3.14
C ASP A 18 -6.04 -9.89 -2.96
N ARG A 19 -6.20 -8.83 -3.75
CA ARG A 19 -5.33 -7.64 -3.67
C ARG A 19 -5.62 -6.90 -2.38
N LEU A 20 -4.58 -6.60 -1.61
CA LEU A 20 -4.75 -5.88 -0.36
C LEU A 20 -4.88 -4.38 -0.64
N GLU A 21 -5.94 -3.79 -0.10
CA GLU A 21 -6.15 -2.35 -0.09
C GLU A 21 -6.03 -1.84 1.34
N LEU A 22 -5.00 -1.03 1.61
CA LEU A 22 -4.78 -0.47 2.95
C LEU A 22 -4.90 1.05 2.90
N LYS A 23 -5.74 1.61 3.77
CA LYS A 23 -5.70 3.05 4.05
C LYS A 23 -4.45 3.36 4.86
N LYS A 24 -3.50 4.08 4.25
CA LYS A 24 -2.30 4.57 4.94
C LYS A 24 -2.13 6.06 4.71
N PHE A 25 -1.50 6.71 5.68
CA PHE A 25 -1.15 8.11 5.57
C PHE A 25 -0.14 8.31 4.43
N ASN A 26 -0.45 9.23 3.53
CA ASN A 26 0.46 9.65 2.47
C ASN A 26 1.17 10.93 2.91
N PRO A 27 2.50 10.89 3.19
CA PRO A 27 3.24 12.05 3.66
C PRO A 27 3.36 13.15 2.60
N ILE A 28 3.20 12.82 1.32
CA ILE A 28 3.29 13.78 0.20
C ILE A 28 2.01 14.63 0.15
N LEU A 29 0.85 13.97 0.24
CA LEU A 29 -0.46 14.62 0.17
C LEU A 29 -1.00 15.06 1.54
N LYS A 30 -0.26 14.75 2.62
CA LYS A 30 -0.60 14.95 4.04
C LYS A 30 -2.01 14.50 4.42
N ARG A 31 -2.49 13.41 3.79
CA ARG A 31 -3.83 12.86 3.98
C ARG A 31 -3.80 11.34 3.92
N MET A 32 -4.81 10.69 4.48
CA MET A 32 -5.00 9.25 4.30
C MET A 32 -5.42 8.95 2.86
N THR A 33 -4.73 8.02 2.22
CA THR A 33 -5.05 7.54 0.89
C THR A 33 -5.16 6.02 0.89
N VAL A 34 -5.89 5.46 -0.07
CA VAL A 34 -5.92 4.01 -0.29
C VAL A 34 -4.69 3.61 -1.08
N HIS A 35 -3.88 2.72 -0.52
CA HIS A 35 -2.71 2.14 -1.18
C HIS A 35 -3.06 0.74 -1.66
N ARG A 36 -2.89 0.51 -2.97
CA ARG A 36 -3.10 -0.78 -3.61
C ARG A 36 -1.75 -1.44 -3.84
N GLU A 37 -1.72 -2.76 -3.69
CA GLU A 37 -0.54 -3.55 -4.04
C GLU A 37 -0.22 -3.41 -5.54
N ILE A 38 1.00 -2.95 -5.85
CA ILE A 38 1.55 -2.90 -7.21
C ILE A 38 2.38 -4.17 -7.39
N LYS A 39 2.16 -4.87 -8.51
CA LYS A 39 2.82 -6.13 -8.88
C LYS A 39 4.33 -5.95 -9.06
#